data_AF-A0A8T7H1J3-F1
#
_entry.id   AF-A0A8T7H1J3-F1
#
_cell.length_a   1.000
_cell.length_b   1.000
_cell.length_c   1.000
_cell.angle_alpha   90.00
_cell.angle_beta   90.00
_cell.angle_gamma   90.00
#
_symmetry.space_group_name_H-M   'P 1'
#
loop_
_entity.id
_entity.type
_entity.pdbx_description
1 polymer ?
#
loop_
_entity_poly.entity_id
_entity_poly.type
_entity_poly.pdbx_seq_one_letter_code
_entity_poly.pdbx_strand_id
1 'polypeptide(L)'
;MESQVEDIVDAVILCIERVKLVDTEFVSWTHDVTEIMRSGVFMIRVVSYGYASKRGKIVGFTSITNLSGLDSDSLSPVLCKVIFSDGRMLELRPEVELYACLKELYPLIQIYRF
;
A
#
# COMPACT_ATOMS: atom_id res chain seq x y z
N MET A 1 -16.50 0.55 -1.15
CA MET A 1 -15.53 1.00 -0.13
C MET A 1 -14.44 -0.04 0.07
N GLU A 2 -14.74 -1.24 0.60
CA GLU A 2 -13.74 -2.29 0.82
C GLU A 2 -12.95 -2.66 -0.46
N SER A 3 -13.64 -2.95 -1.57
CA SER A 3 -12.98 -3.21 -2.87
C SER A 3 -12.13 -2.04 -3.38
N GLN A 4 -12.51 -0.78 -3.11
CA GLN A 4 -11.72 0.38 -3.53
C GLN A 4 -10.44 0.52 -2.70
N VAL A 5 -10.54 0.23 -1.40
CA VAL A 5 -9.40 0.21 -0.48
C VAL A 5 -8.41 -0.86 -0.89
N GLU A 6 -8.89 -2.06 -1.22
CA GLU A 6 -8.08 -3.16 -1.73
C GLU A 6 -7.37 -2.77 -3.03
N ASP A 7 -8.08 -2.22 -4.01
CA ASP A 7 -7.48 -1.78 -5.28
C ASP A 7 -6.34 -0.77 -5.09
N ILE A 8 -6.52 0.20 -4.18
CA ILE A 8 -5.48 1.20 -3.85
C ILE A 8 -4.26 0.52 -3.23
N VAL A 9 -4.47 -0.41 -2.30
CA VAL A 9 -3.37 -1.09 -1.60
C VAL A 9 -2.63 -2.06 -2.51
N ASP A 10 -3.35 -2.76 -3.40
CA ASP A 10 -2.77 -3.58 -4.46
C ASP A 10 -1.88 -2.75 -5.39
N ALA A 11 -2.38 -1.59 -5.84
CA ALA A 11 -1.59 -0.67 -6.64
C ALA A 11 -0.32 -0.21 -5.90
N VAL A 12 -0.40 0.06 -4.58
CA VAL A 12 0.78 0.40 -3.77
C VAL A 12 1.78 -0.76 -3.74
N ILE A 13 1.35 -1.99 -3.46
CA ILE A 13 2.23 -3.18 -3.41
C ILE A 13 2.93 -3.40 -4.76
N LEU A 14 2.17 -3.36 -5.86
CA LEU A 14 2.70 -3.50 -7.22
C LEU A 14 3.69 -2.37 -7.57
N CYS A 15 3.42 -1.14 -7.16
CA CYS A 15 4.36 -0.03 -7.39
C CYS A 15 5.62 -0.13 -6.53
N ILE A 16 5.53 -0.66 -5.30
CA ILE A 16 6.70 -0.93 -4.46
C ILE A 16 7.62 -1.94 -5.16
N GLU A 17 7.04 -3.02 -5.70
CA GLU A 17 7.77 -4.01 -6.48
C GLU A 17 8.54 -3.35 -7.63
N ARG A 18 7.82 -2.60 -8.48
CA ARG A 18 8.37 -1.98 -9.69
C ARG A 18 9.44 -0.93 -9.40
N VAL A 19 9.30 -0.15 -8.33
CA VAL A 19 10.08 1.08 -8.12
C VAL A 19 11.13 0.95 -7.01
N LYS A 20 10.88 0.13 -5.98
CA LYS A 20 11.69 0.13 -4.76
C LYS A 20 12.40 -1.20 -4.50
N LEU A 21 11.91 -2.31 -5.03
CA LEU A 21 12.43 -3.63 -4.69
C LEU A 21 13.03 -4.34 -5.90
N VAL A 22 14.35 -4.26 -6.03
CA VAL A 22 15.08 -5.07 -7.01
C VAL A 22 15.09 -6.55 -6.57
N ASP A 23 14.89 -7.46 -7.52
CA ASP A 23 14.86 -8.92 -7.32
C ASP A 23 13.81 -9.44 -6.32
N THR A 24 12.76 -8.67 -6.02
CA THR A 24 11.64 -9.12 -5.18
C THR A 24 10.36 -9.02 -5.98
N GLU A 25 9.54 -10.06 -5.94
CA GLU A 25 8.21 -10.14 -6.57
C GLU A 25 7.19 -10.53 -5.49
N PHE A 26 6.11 -9.79 -5.34
CA PHE A 26 5.01 -10.19 -4.46
C PHE A 26 4.19 -11.28 -5.17
N VAL A 27 4.01 -12.41 -4.50
CA VAL A 27 3.41 -13.61 -5.12
C VAL A 27 1.93 -13.72 -4.80
N SER A 28 1.57 -13.46 -3.55
CA SER A 28 0.18 -13.51 -3.07
C SER A 28 0.07 -12.77 -1.75
N TRP A 29 -1.10 -12.20 -1.50
CA TRP A 29 -1.40 -11.50 -0.25
C TRP A 29 -2.90 -11.39 -0.02
N THR A 30 -3.25 -10.99 1.18
CA THR A 30 -4.61 -10.65 1.61
C THR A 30 -4.54 -9.44 2.52
N HIS A 31 -5.69 -8.82 2.81
CA HIS A 31 -5.81 -7.56 3.52
C HIS A 31 -6.79 -7.69 4.69
N ASP A 32 -6.41 -7.12 5.82
CA ASP A 32 -7.33 -6.77 6.89
C ASP A 32 -7.53 -5.24 6.88
N VAL A 33 -8.76 -4.81 6.66
CA VAL A 33 -9.14 -3.40 6.60
C VAL A 33 -9.73 -2.96 7.94
N THR A 34 -9.21 -1.87 8.49
CA THR A 34 -9.72 -1.25 9.73
C THR A 34 -10.00 0.22 9.48
N GLU A 35 -11.27 0.62 9.60
CA GLU A 35 -11.67 2.01 9.56
C GLU A 35 -11.36 2.72 10.88
N ILE A 36 -10.78 3.92 10.76
CA ILE A 36 -10.40 4.77 11.87
C ILE A 36 -10.99 6.15 11.60
N MET A 37 -12.25 6.37 11.96
CA MET A 37 -12.85 7.70 11.86
C MET A 37 -12.38 8.59 13.01
N ARG A 38 -11.80 9.76 12.70
CA ARG A 38 -11.41 10.75 13.72
C ARG A 38 -11.79 12.16 13.27
N SER A 39 -12.75 12.76 13.97
CA SER A 39 -13.08 14.19 13.88
C SER A 39 -13.22 14.76 12.45
N GLY A 40 -13.95 14.08 11.58
CA GLY A 40 -14.18 14.52 10.19
C GLY A 40 -13.07 14.19 9.19
N VAL A 41 -12.02 13.50 9.63
CA VAL A 41 -11.04 12.87 8.74
C VAL A 41 -11.36 11.39 8.63
N PHE A 42 -11.47 10.91 7.40
CA PHE A 42 -11.64 9.51 7.09
C PHE A 42 -10.26 8.88 6.95
N MET A 43 -9.92 7.97 7.86
CA MET A 43 -8.64 7.26 7.85
C MET A 43 -8.90 5.76 7.85
N ILE A 44 -8.14 5.04 7.03
CA ILE A 44 -8.19 3.59 6.98
C ILE A 44 -6.79 3.06 7.22
N ARG A 45 -6.68 2.04 8.06
CA ARG A 45 -5.49 1.22 8.15
C ARG A 45 -5.76 -0.10 7.45
N VAL A 46 -4.87 -0.46 6.55
CA VAL A 46 -4.88 -1.76 5.88
C VAL A 46 -3.61 -2.49 6.28
N VAL A 47 -3.78 -3.67 6.86
CA VAL A 47 -2.67 -4.59 7.12
C VAL A 47 -2.73 -5.66 6.05
N SER A 48 -1.72 -5.74 5.20
CA SER A 48 -1.62 -6.82 4.22
C SER A 48 -0.56 -7.82 4.66
N TYR A 49 -0.77 -9.08 4.39
CA TYR A 49 0.23 -10.11 4.67
C TYR A 49 0.20 -11.17 3.59
N GLY A 50 1.37 -11.77 3.34
CA GLY A 50 1.51 -12.70 2.24
C GLY A 50 2.94 -13.15 2.02
N TYR A 51 3.22 -13.54 0.78
CA TYR A 51 4.51 -14.07 0.37
C TYR A 51 5.09 -13.25 -0.78
N ALA A 52 6.40 -13.05 -0.73
CA ALA A 52 7.19 -12.52 -1.83
C ALA A 52 8.29 -13.52 -2.22
N SER A 53 8.61 -13.60 -3.50
CA SER A 53 9.76 -14.32 -4.02
C SER A 53 10.93 -13.33 -4.13
N LYS A 54 12.06 -13.66 -3.52
CA LYS A 54 13.30 -12.90 -3.64
C LYS A 54 14.40 -13.80 -4.10
N ARG A 55 14.89 -13.60 -5.33
CA ARG A 55 15.92 -14.46 -5.95
C ARG A 55 15.57 -15.96 -5.82
N GLY A 56 14.30 -16.30 -6.04
CA GLY A 56 13.77 -17.66 -5.95
C GLY A 56 13.53 -18.19 -4.53
N LYS A 57 13.72 -17.38 -3.47
CA LYS A 57 13.36 -17.74 -2.10
C LYS A 57 12.05 -17.08 -1.69
N ILE A 58 11.16 -17.86 -1.10
CA ILE A 58 9.93 -17.32 -0.52
C ILE A 58 10.22 -16.69 0.84
N VAL A 59 9.81 -15.44 1.00
CA VAL A 59 9.83 -14.70 2.28
C VAL A 59 8.41 -14.25 2.59
N GLY A 60 8.02 -14.34 3.85
CA GLY A 60 6.78 -13.73 4.30
C GLY A 60 6.92 -12.22 4.33
N PHE A 61 5.83 -11.50 4.15
CA PHE A 61 5.80 -10.07 4.39
C PHE A 61 4.53 -9.64 5.13
N THR A 62 4.64 -8.52 5.83
CA THR A 62 3.52 -7.76 6.34
C THR A 62 3.68 -6.32 5.86
N SER A 63 2.66 -5.78 5.22
CA SER A 63 2.57 -4.35 4.92
C SER A 63 1.52 -3.69 5.79
N ILE A 64 1.76 -2.44 6.16
CA ILE A 64 0.83 -1.59 6.87
C ILE A 64 0.71 -0.31 6.04
N THR A 65 -0.45 -0.14 5.41
CA THR A 65 -0.78 1.03 4.61
C THR A 65 -1.81 1.86 5.35
N ASN A 66 -1.51 3.14 5.58
CA ASN A 66 -2.51 4.10 6.07
C ASN A 66 -3.01 4.91 4.88
N LEU A 67 -4.32 4.92 4.71
CA LEU A 67 -5.03 5.75 3.76
C LEU A 67 -5.73 6.89 4.52
N SER A 68 -5.79 8.07 3.91
CA SER A 68 -6.57 9.19 4.44
C SER A 68 -7.31 9.93 3.34
N GLY A 69 -8.50 10.44 3.65
CA GLY A 69 -9.33 11.22 2.75
C GLY A 69 -10.34 12.08 3.51
N LEU A 70 -11.11 12.86 2.75
CA LEU A 70 -12.25 13.62 3.28
C LEU A 70 -13.49 12.73 3.46
N ASP A 71 -13.58 11.69 2.64
CA ASP A 71 -14.63 10.67 2.60
C ASP A 71 -14.06 9.35 2.05
N SER A 72 -14.93 8.34 1.86
CA SER A 72 -14.55 7.03 1.32
C SER A 72 -14.05 7.07 -0.12
N ASP A 73 -14.45 8.07 -0.89
CA ASP A 73 -14.20 8.15 -2.33
C ASP A 73 -12.91 8.91 -2.64
N SER A 74 -12.34 9.58 -1.64
CA SER A 74 -11.19 10.48 -1.71
C SER A 74 -9.95 9.97 -0.96
N LEU A 75 -9.78 8.65 -0.88
CA LEU A 75 -8.66 8.03 -0.17
C LEU A 75 -7.32 8.18 -0.91
N SER A 76 -6.29 8.64 -0.20
CA SER A 76 -4.89 8.66 -0.64
C SER A 76 -3.99 7.84 0.28
N PRO A 77 -3.04 7.04 -0.25
CA PRO A 77 -2.06 6.34 0.56
C PRO A 77 -0.95 7.27 1.08
N VAL A 78 -0.99 7.59 2.37
CA VAL A 78 -0.08 8.56 3.00
C VAL A 78 1.18 7.94 3.60
N LEU A 79 1.09 6.67 4.04
CA LEU A 79 2.23 5.94 4.61
C LEU A 79 2.07 4.46 4.30
N CYS A 80 3.13 3.84 3.78
CA CYS A 80 3.21 2.39 3.66
C CYS A 80 4.51 1.90 4.28
N LYS A 81 4.39 0.89 5.13
CA LYS A 81 5.52 0.18 5.72
C LYS A 81 5.44 -1.29 5.34
N VAL A 82 6.50 -1.85 4.79
CA VAL A 82 6.61 -3.28 4.45
C VAL A 82 7.72 -3.89 5.28
N ILE A 83 7.42 -4.99 5.96
CA ILE A 83 8.35 -5.76 6.79
C ILE A 83 8.41 -7.16 6.21
N PHE A 84 9.62 -7.62 5.88
CA PHE A 84 9.85 -8.97 5.38
C PHE A 84 10.36 -9.87 6.50
N SER A 85 10.04 -11.16 6.42
CA SER A 85 10.52 -12.18 7.37
C SER A 85 12.04 -12.39 7.32
N ASP A 86 12.71 -11.91 6.27
CA ASP A 86 14.18 -11.88 6.17
C ASP A 86 14.83 -10.69 6.91
N GLY A 87 14.03 -9.92 7.66
CA GLY A 87 14.47 -8.78 8.46
C GLY A 87 14.56 -7.45 7.70
N ARG A 88 14.32 -7.45 6.39
CA ARG A 88 14.25 -6.19 5.63
C ARG A 88 12.99 -5.42 5.99
N MET A 89 13.11 -4.10 5.92
CA MET A 89 12.02 -3.18 6.14
C MET A 89 12.10 -2.04 5.14
N LEU A 90 10.95 -1.64 4.62
CA LEU A 90 10.77 -0.48 3.76
C LEU A 90 9.69 0.39 4.38
N GLU A 91 9.92 1.69 4.46
CA GLU A 91 8.93 2.67 4.90
C GLU A 91 8.96 3.80 3.89
N LEU A 92 7.79 4.16 3.35
CA LEU A 92 7.69 5.13 2.27
C LEU A 92 6.38 5.93 2.36
N ARG A 93 6.36 7.08 1.69
CA ARG A 93 5.15 7.86 1.41
C ARG A 93 4.69 7.59 -0.02
N PRO A 94 3.71 6.69 -0.26
CA PRO A 94 3.38 6.22 -1.61
C PRO A 94 2.99 7.36 -2.56
N GLU A 95 2.23 8.34 -2.06
CA GLU A 95 1.81 9.51 -2.83
C GLU A 95 2.97 10.39 -3.35
N VAL A 96 4.13 10.32 -2.71
CA VAL A 96 5.33 11.07 -3.11
C VAL A 96 6.26 10.19 -3.93
N GLU A 97 6.53 8.99 -3.44
CA GLU A 97 7.63 8.16 -3.93
C GLU A 97 7.23 7.21 -5.05
N LEU A 98 5.93 6.90 -5.16
CA LEU A 98 5.37 5.99 -6.16
C LEU A 98 4.39 6.70 -7.10
N TYR A 99 4.30 8.03 -7.02
CA TYR A 99 3.28 8.83 -7.72
C TYR A 99 3.07 8.45 -9.18
N ALA A 100 4.15 8.38 -9.96
CA ALA A 100 4.06 8.08 -11.38
C ALA A 100 3.46 6.70 -11.65
N CYS A 101 3.87 5.70 -10.87
CA CYS A 101 3.34 4.34 -10.98
C CYS A 101 1.90 4.23 -10.48
N LEU A 102 1.58 4.87 -9.35
CA LEU A 102 0.22 4.87 -8.81
C LEU A 102 -0.76 5.53 -9.77
N LYS A 103 -0.37 6.60 -10.45
CA LYS A 103 -1.20 7.26 -11.45
C LYS A 103 -1.44 6.39 -12.70
N GLU A 104 -0.52 5.52 -13.04
CA GLU A 104 -0.66 4.56 -14.14
C GLU A 104 -1.64 3.44 -13.77
N LEU A 105 -1.46 2.83 -12.60
CA LEU A 105 -2.27 1.68 -12.16
C LEU A 105 -3.65 2.08 -11.62
N TYR A 106 -3.74 3.27 -11.02
CA TYR A 106 -4.94 3.76 -10.39
C TYR A 106 -5.13 5.27 -10.67
N PRO A 107 -5.59 5.63 -11.89
CA PRO A 107 -5.65 7.02 -12.34
C PRO A 107 -6.65 7.88 -11.57
N LEU A 108 -7.56 7.27 -10.80
CA LEU A 108 -8.57 7.95 -9.99
C LEU A 108 -8.07 8.30 -8.57
N ILE A 109 -6.83 7.95 -8.21
CA ILE A 109 -6.27 8.32 -6.89
C ILE A 109 -6.24 9.85 -6.80
N GLN A 110 -7.05 10.40 -5.90
CA GLN A 110 -7.02 11.82 -5.56
C GLN A 110 -5.94 12.03 -4.51
N ILE A 111 -4.79 12.55 -4.95
CA ILE A 111 -3.69 12.90 -4.05
C ILE A 111 -3.92 14.30 -3.52
N TYR A 112 -4.30 14.38 -2.25
CA TYR A 112 -4.40 15.64 -1.54
C TYR A 112 -3.02 16.03 -1.02
N ARG A 113 -2.46 17.10 -1.57
CA ARG A 113 -1.31 17.77 -0.96
C ARG A 113 -1.85 18.64 0.17
N PHE A 114 -1.67 18.19 1.41
CA PHE A 114 -1.88 19.01 2.60
C PHE A 114 -0.62 19.83 2.92
#